data_AF-A0A819XZF8-F1
#
_entry.id   AF-A0A819XZF8-F1
#
_cell.length_a   1.000
_cell.length_b   1.000
_cell.length_c   1.000
_cell.angle_alpha   90.00
_cell.angle_beta   90.00
_cell.angle_gamma   90.00
#
_symmetry.space_group_name_H-M   'P 1'
#
loop_
_entity.id
_entity.type
_entity.pdbx_description
1 polymer ?
#
loop_
_entity_poly.entity_id
_entity_poly.type
_entity_poly.pdbx_seq_one_letter_code
_entity_poly.pdbx_strand_id
1 'polypeptide(L)' 'FDKYFQYVLVKETSVNDCISILRGVKRHIESDIDVLILDLGLVTAAELTNRYIPNPYSPEKTISKYFSNL' A
#
# COMPACT_ATOMS: atom_id res chain seq x y z
N PHE A 1 32.54 6.62 -5.08
CA PHE A 1 31.17 6.11 -5.31
C PHE A 1 30.27 7.13 -6.00
N ASP A 2 30.41 8.44 -5.77
CA ASP A 2 29.55 9.49 -6.37
C ASP A 2 29.58 9.69 -7.89
N LYS A 3 30.55 9.10 -8.63
CA LYS A 3 30.66 9.30 -10.09
C LYS A 3 29.97 8.22 -10.94
N TYR A 4 29.37 7.21 -10.30
CA TYR A 4 28.75 6.06 -10.99
C TYR A 4 27.24 5.94 -10.77
N PHE A 5 26.62 6.88 -10.05
CA PHE A 5 25.17 6.87 -9.83
C PHE A 5 24.51 8.06 -10.50
N GLN A 6 23.44 7.79 -11.24
CA GLN A 6 22.55 8.80 -11.77
C GLN A 6 21.35 8.93 -10.84
N TYR A 7 21.01 10.16 -10.46
CA TYR A 7 19.80 10.43 -9.70
C TYR A 7 18.58 10.19 -10.57
N VAL A 8 17.80 9.17 -10.21
CA VAL A 8 16.50 8.90 -10.80
C VAL A 8 15.42 9.47 -9.88
N LEU A 9 14.63 10.41 -10.39
CA LEU A 9 13.49 10.95 -9.66
C LEU A 9 12.38 9.90 -9.64
N VAL A 10 12.05 9.42 -8.44
CA VAL A 10 10.89 8.55 -8.21
C VAL A 10 9.70 9.44 -7.85
N LYS A 11 8.62 9.31 -8.62
CA LYS A 11 7.37 10.03 -8.34
C LYS A 11 6.62 9.36 -7.19
N GLU A 12 5.88 10.16 -6.43
CA GLU A 12 4.96 9.65 -5.43
C GLU A 12 3.87 8.80 -6.08
N THR A 13 3.52 7.68 -5.47
CA THR A 13 2.48 6.76 -5.96
C THR A 13 1.10 7.37 -5.81
N SER A 14 0.29 7.36 -6.88
CA SER A 14 -1.11 7.76 -6.76
C SER A 14 -1.95 6.70 -6.04
N VAL A 15 -3.16 7.07 -5.61
CA VAL A 15 -4.11 6.13 -4.97
C VAL A 15 -4.45 4.96 -5.90
N ASN A 16 -4.60 5.20 -7.21
CA ASN A 16 -4.89 4.13 -8.17
C ASN A 16 -3.70 3.18 -8.37
N ASP A 17 -2.48 3.72 -8.36
CA ASP A 17 -1.27 2.89 -8.42
C ASP A 17 -1.16 2.02 -7.16
N CYS A 18 -1.45 2.62 -6.00
CA CYS A 18 -1.51 1.93 -4.73
C CYS A 18 -2.50 0.76 -4.75
N ILE A 19 -3.74 0.98 -5.20
CA ILE A 19 -4.75 -0.09 -5.36
C ILE A 19 -4.24 -1.21 -6.26
N SER A 20 -3.58 -0.87 -7.36
CA SER A 20 -3.05 -1.85 -8.31
C SER A 20 -1.92 -2.69 -7.71
N ILE A 21 -1.01 -2.06 -6.96
CA ILE A 21 0.05 -2.75 -6.21
C ILE A 21 -0.57 -3.70 -5.18
N LEU A 22 -1.54 -3.21 -4.40
CA LEU A 22 -2.19 -3.99 -3.34
C LEU A 22 -2.93 -5.20 -3.85
N ARG A 23 -3.55 -5.12 -5.03
CA ARG A 23 -4.14 -6.30 -5.69
C ARG A 23 -3.10 -7.36 -6.01
N GLY A 24 -1.88 -6.96 -6.34
CA GLY A 24 -0.75 -7.87 -6.57
C GLY A 24 -0.25 -8.55 -5.30
N VAL A 25 -0.15 -7.81 -4.18
CA VAL A 25 0.29 -8.34 -2.88
C VAL A 25 -0.83 -8.84 -1.97
N LYS A 26 -2.09 -8.78 -2.42
CA LYS A 26 -3.29 -9.16 -1.66
C LYS A 26 -3.15 -10.51 -0.96
N ARG A 27 -2.71 -11.55 -1.69
CA ARG A 27 -2.58 -12.91 -1.13
C ARG A 27 -1.60 -12.97 0.04
N HIS A 28 -0.55 -12.15 0.01
CA HIS A 28 0.42 -12.10 1.10
C HIS A 28 -0.22 -11.46 2.33
N ILE A 29 -0.92 -10.33 2.15
CA ILE A 29 -1.64 -9.64 3.22
C ILE A 29 -2.68 -10.58 3.85
N GLU A 30 -3.49 -11.27 3.05
CA GLU A 30 -4.51 -12.21 3.54
C GLU A 30 -3.89 -13.36 4.35
N SER A 31 -2.71 -13.84 3.94
CA SER A 31 -1.98 -14.88 4.67
C SER A 31 -1.38 -14.39 5.99
N ASP A 32 -1.09 -13.10 6.12
CA ASP A 32 -0.50 -12.53 7.34
C ASP A 32 -1.55 -12.28 8.43
N ILE A 33 -2.81 -12.00 8.05
CA ILE A 33 -3.91 -11.67 8.98
C ILE A 33 -5.00 -12.75 9.06
N ASP A 34 -4.87 -13.86 8.33
CA ASP A 34 -5.84 -14.96 8.23
C ASP A 34 -7.28 -14.51 7.89
N VAL A 35 -7.43 -13.43 7.11
CA VAL A 35 -8.73 -12.86 6.71
C VAL A 35 -8.79 -12.67 5.20
N LEU A 36 -9.96 -12.96 4.62
CA LEU A 36 -10.24 -12.69 3.21
C LEU A 36 -10.62 -11.22 3.00
N ILE A 37 -9.95 -10.54 2.07
CA ILE A 37 -10.15 -9.13 1.79
C ILE A 37 -10.97 -8.96 0.50
N LEU A 38 -12.10 -8.28 0.58
CA LEU A 38 -12.90 -7.92 -0.59
C LEU A 38 -12.22 -6.81 -1.40
N ASP A 39 -12.40 -6.82 -2.73
CA ASP A 39 -11.77 -5.82 -3.62
C ASP A 39 -12.27 -4.40 -3.30
N LEU A 40 -13.55 -4.26 -2.93
CA LEU A 40 -14.10 -2.99 -2.44
C LEU A 40 -13.42 -2.54 -1.14
N GLY A 41 -13.10 -3.49 -0.25
CA GLY A 41 -12.39 -3.23 1.00
C GLY A 41 -11.00 -2.64 0.76
N LEU A 42 -10.26 -3.16 -0.24
CA LEU A 42 -8.95 -2.62 -0.62
C LEU A 42 -9.04 -1.17 -1.11
N VAL A 43 -10.05 -0.86 -1.94
CA VAL A 43 -10.27 0.51 -2.43
C VAL A 43 -10.55 1.46 -1.27
N THR A 44 -11.47 1.09 -0.37
CA THR A 44 -11.79 1.92 0.79
C THR A 44 -10.60 2.08 1.73
N ALA A 45 -9.83 1.03 1.96
CA ALA A 45 -8.64 1.07 2.81
C ALA A 45 -7.57 2.00 2.21
N ALA A 46 -7.37 1.96 0.88
CA ALA A 46 -6.44 2.85 0.19
C ALA A 46 -6.88 4.33 0.27
N GLU A 47 -8.16 4.62 0.06
CA GLU A 47 -8.71 5.98 0.17
C GLU A 47 -8.60 6.54 1.60
N LEU A 48 -8.96 5.75 2.60
CA LEU A 48 -8.88 6.15 4.00
C LEU A 48 -7.43 6.31 4.46
N THR A 49 -6.54 5.39 4.06
CA THR A 49 -5.10 5.50 4.34
C THR A 49 -4.53 6.77 3.76
N ASN A 50 -4.79 7.05 2.48
CA ASN A 50 -4.31 8.26 1.82
C ASN A 50 -4.86 9.55 2.47
N ARG A 51 -6.06 9.49 3.05
CA ARG A 51 -6.69 10.64 3.71
C ARG A 51 -6.15 10.90 5.13
N TYR A 52 -5.90 9.83 5.90
CA TYR A 52 -5.64 9.93 7.34
C TYR A 52 -4.20 9.61 7.76
N ILE A 53 -3.42 8.94 6.90
CA ILE A 53 -2.05 8.51 7.20
C ILE A 53 -1.10 9.26 6.27
N PRO A 54 -0.53 10.40 6.73
CA PRO A 54 0.46 11.13 5.94
C PRO A 54 1.77 10.36 5.88
N ASN A 55 2.39 10.33 4.69
CA ASN A 55 3.69 9.69 4.41
C ASN A 55 3.77 8.20 4.80
N PRO A 56 2.93 7.33 4.21
CA PRO A 56 3.04 5.89 4.44
C PRO A 56 4.38 5.39 3.91
N TYR A 57 5.19 4.79 4.80
CA TYR A 57 6.49 4.20 4.43
C TYR A 57 6.32 3.02 3.44
N SER A 58 5.21 2.30 3.53
CA SER A 58 4.81 1.27 2.56
C SER A 58 3.28 1.13 2.55
N PRO A 59 2.65 1.11 1.36
CA PRO A 59 1.19 1.00 1.25
C PRO A 59 0.66 -0.34 1.78
N GLU A 60 1.36 -1.45 1.53
CA GLU A 60 1.00 -2.80 1.96
C GLU A 60 0.89 -2.91 3.48
N LYS A 61 1.95 -2.52 4.20
CA LYS A 61 2.00 -2.60 5.66
C LYS A 61 0.94 -1.73 6.32
N THR A 62 0.72 -0.55 5.75
CA THR A 62 -0.27 0.39 6.28
C THR A 62 -1.68 -0.20 6.21
N ILE A 63 -2.01 -0.87 5.11
CA ILE A 63 -3.33 -1.45 4.90
C ILE A 63 -3.52 -2.74 5.69
N SER A 64 -2.50 -3.59 5.81
CA SER A 64 -2.52 -4.73 6.74
C SER A 64 -2.90 -4.28 8.15
N LYS A 65 -2.26 -3.20 8.65
CA LYS A 65 -2.57 -2.60 9.96
C LYS A 65 -3.96 -1.98 10.03
N TYR A 66 -4.48 -1.44 8.93
CA TYR A 66 -5.85 -0.92 8.89
C TYR A 66 -6.87 -2.05 9.12
N PHE A 67 -6.72 -3.18 8.42
CA PHE A 67 -7.60 -4.33 8.58
C PHE A 67 -7.46 -5.02 9.94
N SER A 68 -6.27 -5.02 10.55
CA SER A 68 -6.08 -5.61 11.87
C SER A 68 -6.68 -4.80 13.03
N ASN A 69 -7.01 -3.52 12.80
CA ASN A 69 -7.62 -2.63 13.80
C ASN A 69 -9.15 -2.52 13.67
N LEU A 70 -9.73 -3.23 12.70
CA LEU A 70 -11.17 -3.43 12.54
C LEU A 70 -11.60 -4.68 13.32
#